data_AF-A0A4Q7YJN5-F1
#
_entry.id   AF-A0A4Q7YJN5-F1
#
_cell.length_a   1.000
_cell.length_b   1.000
_cell.length_c   1.000
_cell.angle_alpha   90.00
_cell.angle_beta   90.00
_cell.angle_gamma   90.00
#
_symmetry.space_group_name_H-M   'P 1'
#
loop_
_entity.id
_entity.type
_entity.pdbx_description
1 polymer ?
#
loop_
_entity_poly.entity_id
_entity_poly.type
_entity_poly.pdbx_seq_one_letter_code
_entity_poly.pdbx_strand_id
1 'polypeptide(L)'
;MPRLRASIFLFLVSPMMVATLAHAAPAAAAEAQVAVSADKQQALFKAIAQLEVLSYRMASTLYLSAAQGKRVEDMPAVQKLRKECGRLAANGNSAVKSAWGQLDAAITEVALDGNGKPVAGSPQKITDKLNALSETIHQHLLETRKSSKLPVRGPADALRELAVRLETVVFNHLAGLDDTPQRQLVFQTGQRFENIVGTYGGKTGLALKSASQKWPVLREAISKPSDKSPIFIISRFHGQITEDLDTALEEQPLY
;
A
#
# COMPACT_ATOMS: atom_id res chain seq x y z
N MET A 1 -31.42 73.11 -39.38
CA MET A 1 -32.04 72.62 -40.64
C MET A 1 -31.03 71.74 -41.37
N PRO A 2 -31.39 70.69 -42.12
CA PRO A 2 -32.40 69.65 -41.90
C PRO A 2 -31.88 68.20 -42.20
N ARG A 3 -32.72 67.20 -41.90
CA ARG A 3 -32.89 65.86 -42.55
C ARG A 3 -31.85 64.76 -42.29
N LEU A 4 -32.24 63.67 -41.61
CA LEU A 4 -32.94 62.47 -42.14
C LEU A 4 -32.29 61.89 -43.41
N ARG A 5 -31.79 60.64 -43.32
CA ARG A 5 -32.47 59.47 -43.92
C ARG A 5 -31.77 58.15 -43.59
N ALA A 6 -32.60 57.19 -43.23
CA ALA A 6 -32.32 55.76 -43.19
C ALA A 6 -31.97 55.20 -44.58
N SER A 7 -31.24 54.09 -44.62
CA SER A 7 -31.54 52.99 -45.53
C SER A 7 -30.92 51.69 -45.01
N ILE A 8 -31.82 50.77 -44.68
CA ILE A 8 -31.64 49.34 -44.48
C ILE A 8 -31.28 48.73 -45.83
N PHE A 9 -30.27 47.87 -45.91
CA PHE A 9 -30.32 46.71 -46.80
C PHE A 9 -29.68 45.50 -46.13
N LEU A 10 -30.55 44.54 -45.85
CA LEU A 10 -30.28 43.18 -45.45
C LEU A 10 -29.88 42.40 -46.71
N PHE A 11 -28.78 41.65 -46.70
CA PHE A 11 -28.65 40.44 -47.52
C PHE A 11 -27.81 39.40 -46.80
N LEU A 12 -28.35 38.18 -46.79
CA LEU A 12 -27.85 36.96 -46.18
C LEU A 12 -26.56 36.46 -46.84
N VAL A 13 -25.77 35.67 -46.10
CA VAL A 13 -25.53 34.23 -46.30
C VAL A 13 -24.20 33.83 -45.60
N SER A 14 -24.36 33.18 -44.44
CA SER A 14 -23.66 32.00 -43.88
C SER A 14 -22.12 31.87 -43.80
N PRO A 15 -21.63 31.02 -42.86
CA PRO A 15 -20.36 31.19 -42.15
C PRO A 15 -19.24 30.30 -42.69
N MET A 16 -17.98 30.76 -42.60
CA MET A 16 -16.81 29.87 -42.66
C MET A 16 -15.88 30.14 -41.47
N MET A 17 -15.86 29.13 -40.58
CA MET A 17 -14.73 28.62 -39.82
C MET A 17 -13.72 29.62 -39.26
N VAL A 18 -13.92 29.99 -37.99
CA VAL A 18 -12.81 30.30 -37.09
C VAL A 18 -12.52 29.04 -36.29
N ALA A 19 -11.41 28.38 -36.61
CA ALA A 19 -10.85 27.31 -35.80
C ALA A 19 -10.31 27.90 -34.49
N THR A 20 -11.14 27.90 -33.45
CA THR A 20 -10.65 28.08 -32.08
C THR A 20 -10.04 26.78 -31.61
N LEU A 21 -8.72 26.78 -31.46
CA LEU A 21 -7.94 25.84 -30.67
C LEU A 21 -8.51 25.75 -29.24
N ALA A 22 -9.41 24.80 -29.02
CA ALA A 22 -9.77 24.37 -27.68
C ALA A 22 -8.64 23.45 -27.17
N HIS A 23 -7.89 23.95 -26.20
CA HIS A 23 -7.05 23.14 -25.31
C HIS A 23 -7.89 21.97 -24.78
N ALA A 24 -7.61 20.76 -25.25
CA ALA A 24 -8.18 19.55 -24.68
C ALA A 24 -7.59 19.36 -23.27
N ALA A 25 -8.29 19.89 -22.26
CA ALA A 25 -8.14 19.42 -20.90
C ALA A 25 -8.53 17.93 -20.90
N PRO A 26 -7.74 17.02 -20.30
CA PRO A 26 -8.18 15.65 -20.16
C PRO A 26 -9.40 15.67 -19.24
N ALA A 27 -10.54 15.24 -19.78
CA ALA A 27 -11.74 14.98 -19.02
C ALA A 27 -11.40 13.92 -17.97
N ALA A 28 -11.08 14.36 -16.76
CA ALA A 28 -11.13 13.51 -15.59
C ALA A 28 -12.59 13.06 -15.49
N ALA A 29 -12.82 11.77 -15.78
CA ALA A 29 -14.10 11.14 -15.58
C ALA A 29 -14.48 11.32 -14.11
N ALA A 30 -15.41 12.23 -13.85
CA ALA A 30 -16.07 12.32 -12.56
C ALA A 30 -16.88 11.03 -12.40
N GLU A 31 -16.28 10.02 -11.78
CA GLU A 31 -17.01 8.85 -11.31
C GLU A 31 -18.15 9.36 -10.42
N ALA A 32 -19.39 9.04 -10.81
CA ALA A 32 -20.58 9.43 -10.08
C ALA A 32 -20.49 8.89 -8.65
N GLN A 33 -20.19 9.76 -7.69
CA GLN A 33 -20.23 9.44 -6.27
C GLN A 33 -21.70 9.24 -5.87
N VAL A 34 -22.20 8.01 -6.00
CA VAL A 34 -23.38 7.57 -5.25
C VAL A 34 -23.07 7.85 -3.79
N ALA A 35 -23.95 8.57 -3.08
CA ALA A 35 -23.76 8.90 -1.68
C ALA A 35 -23.61 7.61 -0.85
N VAL A 36 -22.38 7.20 -0.60
CA VAL A 36 -22.04 6.02 0.19
C VAL A 36 -22.20 6.41 1.67
N SER A 37 -22.87 5.58 2.48
CA SER A 37 -22.99 5.83 3.91
C SER A 37 -21.60 5.92 4.57
N ALA A 38 -21.49 6.69 5.65
CA ALA A 38 -20.23 6.85 6.40
C ALA A 38 -19.63 5.49 6.81
N ASP A 39 -20.47 4.54 7.25
CA ASP A 39 -20.04 3.18 7.60
C ASP A 39 -19.43 2.42 6.41
N LYS A 40 -20.04 2.56 5.24
CA LYS A 40 -19.53 1.91 4.02
C LYS A 40 -18.27 2.60 3.51
N GLN A 41 -18.12 3.93 3.68
CA GLN A 41 -16.87 4.64 3.40
C GLN A 41 -15.75 4.22 4.35
N GLN A 42 -16.05 4.05 5.64
CA GLN A 42 -15.11 3.55 6.65
C GLN A 42 -14.68 2.11 6.38
N ALA A 43 -15.61 1.24 5.95
CA ALA A 43 -15.30 -0.13 5.57
C ALA A 43 -14.38 -0.20 4.33
N LEU A 44 -14.64 0.63 3.31
CA LEU A 44 -13.78 0.76 2.13
C LEU A 44 -12.39 1.30 2.51
N PHE A 45 -12.34 2.32 3.38
CA PHE A 45 -11.09 2.85 3.93
C PHE A 45 -10.26 1.74 4.60
N LYS A 46 -10.87 0.95 5.49
CA LYS A 46 -10.21 -0.16 6.18
C LYS A 46 -9.72 -1.22 5.21
N ALA A 47 -10.53 -1.58 4.21
CA ALA A 47 -10.17 -2.57 3.19
C ALA A 47 -8.92 -2.13 2.39
N ILE A 48 -8.85 -0.86 1.99
CA ILE A 48 -7.71 -0.34 1.23
C ILE A 48 -6.47 -0.15 2.10
N ALA A 49 -6.65 0.27 3.36
CA ALA A 49 -5.56 0.28 4.33
C ALA A 49 -4.94 -1.12 4.55
N GLN A 50 -5.77 -2.16 4.57
CA GLN A 50 -5.34 -3.55 4.75
C GLN A 50 -4.60 -4.10 3.52
N LEU A 51 -4.95 -3.64 2.31
CA LEU A 51 -4.29 -4.05 1.07
C LEU A 51 -2.77 -3.78 1.12
N GLU A 52 -2.36 -2.63 1.65
CA GLU A 52 -0.94 -2.25 1.71
C GLU A 52 -0.14 -3.23 2.58
N VAL A 53 -0.63 -3.51 3.80
CA VAL A 53 0.00 -4.45 4.74
C VAL A 53 0.08 -5.84 4.13
N LEU A 54 -1.02 -6.34 3.56
CA LEU A 54 -1.05 -7.67 2.97
C LEU A 54 -0.17 -7.77 1.71
N SER A 55 0.03 -6.69 0.97
CA SER A 55 0.90 -6.67 -0.21
C SER A 55 2.37 -6.86 0.18
N TYR A 56 2.86 -6.14 1.20
CA TYR A 56 4.21 -6.39 1.72
C TYR A 56 4.32 -7.79 2.36
N ARG A 57 3.32 -8.24 3.13
CA ARG A 57 3.31 -9.58 3.76
C ARG A 57 3.38 -10.70 2.72
N MET A 58 2.65 -10.55 1.62
CA MET A 58 2.69 -11.46 0.47
C MET A 58 4.08 -11.53 -0.14
N ALA A 59 4.72 -10.38 -0.38
CA ALA A 59 6.06 -10.32 -0.94
C ALA A 59 7.12 -10.91 0.00
N SER A 60 7.05 -10.63 1.31
CA SER A 60 7.89 -11.29 2.32
C SER A 60 7.68 -12.81 2.33
N THR A 61 6.43 -13.27 2.29
CA THR A 61 6.08 -14.70 2.27
C THR A 61 6.61 -15.39 1.01
N LEU A 62 6.57 -14.71 -0.13
CA LEU A 62 7.14 -15.18 -1.38
C LEU A 62 8.64 -15.46 -1.22
N TYR A 63 9.44 -14.52 -0.70
CA TYR A 63 10.88 -14.75 -0.51
C TYR A 63 11.19 -15.80 0.55
N LEU A 64 10.46 -15.81 1.66
CA LEU A 64 10.62 -16.83 2.70
C LEU A 64 10.36 -18.24 2.14
N SER A 65 9.36 -18.38 1.28
CA SER A 65 9.01 -19.66 0.64
C SER A 65 9.95 -20.02 -0.50
N ALA A 66 10.44 -19.02 -1.26
CA ALA A 66 11.43 -19.18 -2.30
C ALA A 66 12.78 -19.67 -1.73
N ALA A 67 13.17 -19.17 -0.56
CA ALA A 67 14.32 -19.67 0.19
C ALA A 67 14.20 -21.15 0.62
N GLN A 68 12.99 -21.73 0.56
CA GLN A 68 12.74 -23.17 0.77
C GLN A 68 12.71 -23.98 -0.54
N GLY A 69 13.05 -23.37 -1.68
CA GLY A 69 13.10 -24.04 -2.99
C GLY A 69 11.74 -24.29 -3.66
N LYS A 70 10.67 -23.62 -3.23
CA LYS A 70 9.31 -23.80 -3.78
C LYS A 70 9.07 -22.87 -4.98
N ARG A 71 8.23 -23.29 -5.94
CA ARG A 71 7.70 -22.41 -7.00
C ARG A 71 6.49 -21.63 -6.49
N VAL A 72 6.23 -20.46 -7.05
CA VAL A 72 5.16 -19.54 -6.58
C VAL A 72 3.77 -20.18 -6.64
N GLU A 73 3.54 -21.02 -7.65
CA GLU A 73 2.30 -21.77 -7.86
C GLU A 73 2.07 -22.81 -6.74
N ASP A 74 3.15 -23.33 -6.18
CA ASP A 74 3.17 -24.36 -5.13
C ASP A 74 3.24 -23.77 -3.71
N MET A 75 2.98 -22.46 -3.57
CA MET A 75 2.97 -21.74 -2.30
C MET A 75 1.54 -21.35 -1.88
N PRO A 76 0.80 -22.22 -1.17
CA PRO A 76 -0.59 -21.96 -0.77
C PRO A 76 -0.77 -20.65 0.00
N ALA A 77 0.22 -20.28 0.83
CA ALA A 77 0.20 -19.03 1.59
C ALA A 77 0.27 -17.80 0.69
N VAL A 78 1.15 -17.80 -0.33
CA VAL A 78 1.25 -16.73 -1.32
C VAL A 78 -0.04 -16.64 -2.14
N GLN A 79 -0.58 -17.77 -2.59
CA GLN A 79 -1.84 -17.80 -3.36
C GLN A 79 -3.04 -17.28 -2.55
N LYS A 80 -3.11 -17.60 -1.25
CA LYS A 80 -4.12 -17.07 -0.35
C LYS A 80 -4.02 -15.54 -0.24
N LEU A 81 -2.82 -15.03 0.02
CA LEU A 81 -2.57 -13.58 0.15
C LEU A 81 -2.84 -12.83 -1.16
N ARG A 82 -2.45 -13.39 -2.31
CA ARG A 82 -2.75 -12.83 -3.65
C ARG A 82 -4.25 -12.67 -3.87
N LYS A 83 -5.04 -13.71 -3.56
CA LYS A 83 -6.51 -13.66 -3.69
C LYS A 83 -7.12 -12.61 -2.76
N GLU A 84 -6.65 -12.53 -1.53
CA GLU A 84 -7.14 -11.55 -0.56
C GLU A 84 -6.81 -10.12 -0.97
N CYS A 85 -5.58 -9.86 -1.41
CA CYS A 85 -5.18 -8.56 -1.94
C CYS A 85 -6.00 -8.18 -3.18
N GLY A 86 -6.24 -9.11 -4.11
CA GLY A 86 -7.09 -8.86 -5.27
C GLY A 86 -8.52 -8.47 -4.89
N ARG A 87 -9.10 -9.12 -3.89
CA ARG A 87 -10.42 -8.77 -3.34
C ARG A 87 -10.42 -7.38 -2.71
N LEU A 88 -9.37 -7.00 -1.98
CA LEU A 88 -9.27 -5.67 -1.36
C LEU A 88 -9.05 -4.58 -2.40
N ALA A 89 -8.19 -4.81 -3.40
CA ALA A 89 -7.93 -3.88 -4.50
C ALA A 89 -9.19 -3.58 -5.33
N ALA A 90 -10.12 -4.53 -5.43
CA ALA A 90 -11.41 -4.30 -6.09
C ALA A 90 -12.25 -3.18 -5.44
N ASN A 91 -12.02 -2.88 -4.16
CA ASN A 91 -12.66 -1.79 -3.43
C ASN A 91 -12.01 -0.41 -3.70
N GLY A 92 -10.86 -0.38 -4.36
CA GLY A 92 -10.12 0.85 -4.62
C GLY A 92 -10.57 1.55 -5.90
N ASN A 93 -10.05 2.76 -6.11
CA ASN A 93 -10.21 3.46 -7.38
C ASN A 93 -9.45 2.75 -8.51
N SER A 94 -9.62 3.25 -9.73
CA SER A 94 -8.94 2.72 -10.93
C SER A 94 -7.41 2.68 -10.80
N ALA A 95 -6.82 3.67 -10.12
CA ALA A 95 -5.38 3.72 -9.88
C ALA A 95 -4.90 2.59 -8.96
N VAL A 96 -5.59 2.35 -7.84
CA VAL A 96 -5.27 1.23 -6.91
C VAL A 96 -5.39 -0.11 -7.62
N LYS A 97 -6.46 -0.31 -8.42
CA LYS A 97 -6.67 -1.54 -9.21
C LYS A 97 -5.54 -1.76 -10.21
N SER A 98 -5.13 -0.70 -10.92
CA SER A 98 -4.03 -0.76 -11.89
C SER A 98 -2.70 -1.07 -11.21
N ALA A 99 -2.38 -0.37 -10.12
CA ALA A 99 -1.14 -0.59 -9.36
C ALA A 99 -1.07 -2.01 -8.78
N TRP A 100 -2.18 -2.52 -8.26
CA TRP A 100 -2.29 -3.92 -7.82
C TRP A 100 -2.05 -4.89 -8.97
N GLY A 101 -2.68 -4.68 -10.14
CA GLY A 101 -2.47 -5.53 -11.31
C GLY A 101 -1.01 -5.57 -11.77
N GLN A 102 -0.30 -4.44 -11.68
CA GLN A 102 1.14 -4.39 -12.00
C GLN A 102 1.99 -5.15 -10.98
N LEU A 103 1.66 -5.09 -9.68
CA LEU A 103 2.34 -5.86 -8.65
C LEU A 103 2.07 -7.37 -8.81
N ASP A 104 0.82 -7.76 -9.03
CA ASP A 104 0.42 -9.16 -9.21
C ASP A 104 1.07 -9.79 -10.44
N ALA A 105 1.18 -9.03 -11.54
CA ALA A 105 1.95 -9.41 -12.71
C ALA A 105 3.44 -9.58 -12.37
N ALA A 106 4.05 -8.62 -11.67
CA ALA A 106 5.45 -8.72 -11.27
C ALA A 106 5.74 -9.93 -10.40
N ILE A 107 4.82 -10.30 -9.50
CA ILE A 107 4.92 -11.50 -8.65
C ILE A 107 4.80 -12.79 -9.46
N THR A 108 3.93 -12.81 -10.47
CA THR A 108 3.77 -13.96 -11.37
C THR A 108 4.99 -14.15 -12.26
N GLU A 109 5.61 -13.04 -12.68
CA GLU A 109 6.79 -13.03 -13.54
C GLU A 109 8.10 -13.21 -12.77
N VAL A 110 8.07 -13.44 -11.45
CA VAL A 110 9.28 -13.70 -10.68
C VAL A 110 9.94 -14.97 -11.20
N ALA A 111 11.05 -14.76 -11.90
CA ALA A 111 11.95 -15.84 -12.24
C ALA A 111 12.71 -16.25 -10.96
N LEU A 112 12.60 -17.52 -10.59
CA LEU A 112 13.44 -18.16 -9.60
C LEU A 112 14.51 -19.01 -10.32
N ASP A 113 15.74 -19.02 -9.83
CA ASP A 113 16.81 -19.88 -10.29
C ASP A 113 16.56 -21.35 -9.90
N GLY A 114 17.44 -22.26 -10.35
CA GLY A 114 17.34 -23.69 -10.03
C GLY A 114 17.46 -24.03 -8.54
N ASN A 115 17.79 -23.06 -7.68
CA ASN A 115 17.85 -23.18 -6.22
C ASN A 115 16.69 -22.44 -5.53
N GLY A 116 15.69 -21.97 -6.28
CA GLY A 116 14.57 -21.21 -5.75
C GLY A 116 14.91 -19.77 -5.36
N LYS A 117 16.10 -19.26 -5.69
CA LYS A 117 16.45 -17.86 -5.42
C LYS A 117 15.92 -16.96 -6.53
N PRO A 118 15.46 -15.75 -6.25
CA PRO A 118 15.08 -14.80 -7.29
C PRO A 118 16.24 -14.55 -8.26
N VAL A 119 15.97 -14.66 -9.57
CA VAL A 119 16.91 -14.22 -10.61
C VAL A 119 17.14 -12.70 -10.44
N ALA A 120 18.38 -12.26 -10.70
CA ALA A 120 18.78 -10.86 -10.56
C ALA A 120 17.78 -9.92 -11.26
N GLY A 121 17.35 -8.87 -10.54
CA GLY A 121 16.38 -7.88 -11.02
C GLY A 121 14.92 -8.20 -10.69
N SER A 122 14.54 -9.45 -10.44
CA SER A 122 13.20 -9.79 -9.95
C SER A 122 12.86 -9.12 -8.62
N PRO A 123 13.80 -9.05 -7.63
CA PRO A 123 13.50 -8.39 -6.37
C PRO A 123 13.24 -6.90 -6.50
N GLN A 124 14.09 -6.20 -7.24
CA GLN A 124 13.93 -4.77 -7.48
C GLN A 124 12.61 -4.46 -8.19
N LYS A 125 12.22 -5.27 -9.18
CA LYS A 125 10.94 -5.10 -9.88
C LYS A 125 9.75 -5.22 -8.93
N ILE A 126 9.76 -6.21 -8.02
CA ILE A 126 8.71 -6.32 -7.01
C ILE A 126 8.73 -5.08 -6.10
N THR A 127 9.91 -4.68 -5.60
CA THR A 127 10.07 -3.49 -4.74
C THR A 127 9.45 -2.25 -5.38
N ASP A 128 9.79 -1.99 -6.64
CA ASP A 128 9.32 -0.80 -7.36
C ASP A 128 7.80 -0.80 -7.50
N LYS A 129 7.20 -1.95 -7.86
CA LYS A 129 5.73 -2.09 -7.98
C LYS A 129 5.03 -2.00 -6.64
N LEU A 130 5.66 -2.51 -5.60
CA LEU A 130 5.08 -2.54 -4.26
C LEU A 130 5.11 -1.15 -3.62
N ASN A 131 6.20 -0.40 -3.81
CA ASN A 131 6.28 1.02 -3.45
C ASN A 131 5.29 1.88 -4.24
N ALA A 132 5.13 1.64 -5.55
CA ALA A 132 4.15 2.34 -6.37
C ALA A 132 2.70 2.07 -5.91
N LEU A 133 2.39 0.83 -5.53
CA LEU A 133 1.10 0.46 -4.94
C LEU A 133 0.89 1.15 -3.59
N SER A 134 1.88 1.13 -2.70
CA SER A 134 1.85 1.81 -1.40
C SER A 134 1.55 3.30 -1.55
N GLU A 135 2.27 4.00 -2.43
CA GLU A 135 2.03 5.43 -2.69
C GLU A 135 0.61 5.68 -3.23
N THR A 136 0.16 4.84 -4.18
CA THR A 136 -1.19 4.95 -4.75
C THR A 136 -2.28 4.74 -3.69
N ILE A 137 -2.09 3.77 -2.79
CA ILE A 137 -2.97 3.52 -1.65
C ILE A 137 -2.96 4.74 -0.73
N HIS A 138 -1.79 5.29 -0.40
CA HIS A 138 -1.68 6.44 0.47
C HIS A 138 -2.47 7.65 -0.08
N GLN A 139 -2.29 7.98 -1.36
CA GLN A 139 -3.03 9.06 -2.00
C GLN A 139 -4.54 8.80 -1.99
N HIS A 140 -4.97 7.57 -2.31
CA HIS A 140 -6.38 7.20 -2.26
C HIS A 140 -6.99 7.35 -0.86
N LEU A 141 -6.27 6.96 0.19
CA LEU A 141 -6.71 7.11 1.58
C LEU A 141 -6.81 8.59 1.99
N LEU A 142 -5.87 9.43 1.55
CA LEU A 142 -5.90 10.88 1.80
C LEU A 142 -7.09 11.55 1.11
N GLU A 143 -7.35 11.21 -0.15
CA GLU A 143 -8.50 11.70 -0.92
C GLU A 143 -9.82 11.27 -0.26
N THR A 144 -9.94 10.00 0.10
CA THR A 144 -11.13 9.44 0.76
C THR A 144 -11.41 10.17 2.07
N ARG A 145 -10.39 10.48 2.89
CA ARG A 145 -10.57 11.27 4.11
C ARG A 145 -11.10 12.67 3.84
N LYS A 146 -10.52 13.36 2.86
CA LYS A 146 -10.94 14.72 2.48
C LYS A 146 -12.40 14.74 2.04
N SER A 147 -12.83 13.76 1.25
CA SER A 147 -14.20 13.68 0.75
C SER A 147 -15.21 13.21 1.80
N SER A 148 -14.81 12.31 2.69
CA SER A 148 -15.73 11.57 3.57
C SER A 148 -15.81 12.11 5.00
N LYS A 149 -15.06 13.18 5.32
CA LYS A 149 -14.94 13.74 6.69
C LYS A 149 -14.61 12.67 7.74
N LEU A 150 -13.93 11.59 7.34
CA LEU A 150 -13.48 10.57 8.28
C LEU A 150 -12.46 11.19 9.24
N PRO A 151 -12.48 10.83 10.54
CA PRO A 151 -11.54 11.38 11.50
C PRO A 151 -10.09 11.10 11.07
N VAL A 152 -9.23 12.09 11.25
CA VAL A 152 -7.81 12.01 10.88
C VAL A 152 -7.01 11.60 12.12
N ARG A 153 -6.27 10.49 12.02
CA ARG A 153 -5.26 10.00 12.99
C ARG A 153 -5.79 9.50 14.34
N GLY A 154 -6.40 8.31 14.31
CA GLY A 154 -6.61 7.47 15.49
C GLY A 154 -5.46 6.46 15.73
N PRO A 155 -5.51 5.68 16.83
CA PRO A 155 -4.52 4.63 17.12
C PRO A 155 -4.37 3.60 15.97
N ALA A 156 -5.46 3.28 15.27
CA ALA A 156 -5.46 2.35 14.15
C ALA A 156 -4.54 2.80 12.98
N ASP A 157 -4.47 4.11 12.71
CA ASP A 157 -3.57 4.65 11.67
C ASP A 157 -2.10 4.45 12.04
N ALA A 158 -1.77 4.72 13.30
CA ALA A 158 -0.40 4.57 13.80
C ALA A 158 0.03 3.11 13.77
N LEU A 159 -0.85 2.19 14.17
CA LEU A 159 -0.61 0.74 14.09
C LEU A 159 -0.47 0.26 12.64
N ARG A 160 -1.28 0.78 11.72
CA ARG A 160 -1.15 0.48 10.28
C ARG A 160 0.19 0.96 9.73
N GLU A 161 0.58 2.20 10.01
CA GLU A 161 1.89 2.72 9.60
C GLU A 161 3.04 1.88 10.16
N LEU A 162 2.92 1.41 11.40
CA LEU A 162 3.90 0.51 12.02
C LEU A 162 3.96 -0.84 11.29
N ALA A 163 2.81 -1.44 10.97
CA ALA A 163 2.72 -2.69 10.24
C ALA A 163 3.37 -2.58 8.85
N VAL A 164 3.05 -1.53 8.07
CA VAL A 164 3.66 -1.29 6.75
C VAL A 164 5.18 -1.17 6.85
N ARG A 165 5.69 -0.40 7.83
CA ARG A 165 7.14 -0.22 8.03
C ARG A 165 7.85 -1.52 8.42
N LEU A 166 7.27 -2.28 9.34
CA LEU A 166 7.76 -3.61 9.72
C LEU A 166 7.88 -4.51 8.49
N GLU A 167 6.80 -4.60 7.71
CA GLU A 167 6.74 -5.46 6.54
C GLU A 167 7.72 -5.00 5.45
N THR A 168 7.91 -3.68 5.27
CA THR A 168 8.92 -3.10 4.38
C THR A 168 10.33 -3.49 4.80
N VAL A 169 10.64 -3.38 6.10
CA VAL A 169 11.94 -3.77 6.66
C VAL A 169 12.22 -5.25 6.39
N VAL A 170 11.26 -6.13 6.70
CA VAL A 170 11.43 -7.57 6.47
C VAL A 170 11.59 -7.88 4.99
N PHE A 171 10.77 -7.30 4.13
CA PHE A 171 10.83 -7.48 2.69
C PHE A 171 12.20 -7.06 2.11
N ASN A 172 12.67 -5.85 2.41
CA ASN A 172 13.95 -5.35 1.88
C ASN A 172 15.12 -6.25 2.28
N HIS A 173 15.11 -6.75 3.52
CA HIS A 173 16.13 -7.68 3.99
C HIS A 173 16.08 -9.00 3.21
N LEU A 174 14.90 -9.59 3.05
CA LEU A 174 14.73 -10.84 2.30
C LEU A 174 15.05 -10.70 0.81
N ALA A 175 14.81 -9.51 0.25
CA ALA A 175 15.15 -9.17 -1.13
C ALA A 175 16.66 -8.91 -1.33
N GLY A 176 17.46 -8.91 -0.27
CA GLY A 176 18.89 -8.60 -0.32
C GLY A 176 19.19 -7.13 -0.62
N LEU A 177 18.25 -6.24 -0.31
CA LEU A 177 18.38 -4.78 -0.46
C LEU A 177 19.02 -4.14 0.78
N ASP A 178 19.97 -4.84 1.40
CA ASP A 178 20.61 -4.48 2.67
C ASP A 178 21.64 -3.36 2.50
N ASP A 179 21.18 -2.14 2.28
CA ASP A 179 22.00 -0.93 2.23
C ASP A 179 21.97 -0.12 3.55
N THR A 180 22.68 1.01 3.60
CA THR A 180 22.67 1.92 4.76
C THR A 180 21.25 2.45 5.08
N PRO A 181 20.43 2.86 4.08
CA PRO A 181 19.02 3.16 4.28
C PRO A 181 18.22 2.10 5.05
N GLN A 182 18.47 0.82 4.79
CA GLN A 182 17.78 -0.27 5.46
C GLN A 182 18.04 -0.31 6.98
N ARG A 183 19.29 -0.11 7.43
CA ARG A 183 19.61 -0.05 8.87
C ARG A 183 18.93 1.13 9.57
N GLN A 184 18.87 2.27 8.88
CA GLN A 184 18.17 3.44 9.38
C GLN A 184 16.66 3.18 9.50
N LEU A 185 16.06 2.51 8.50
CA LEU A 185 14.64 2.14 8.52
C LEU A 185 14.32 1.16 9.67
N VAL A 186 15.18 0.17 9.91
CA VAL A 186 15.07 -0.76 11.04
C VAL A 186 15.07 0.02 12.36
N PHE A 187 16.02 0.94 12.54
CA PHE A 187 16.09 1.76 13.76
C PHE A 187 14.84 2.64 13.95
N GLN A 188 14.41 3.35 12.91
CA GLN A 188 13.24 4.22 12.94
C GLN A 188 11.95 3.43 13.24
N THR A 189 11.81 2.24 12.65
CA THR A 189 10.68 1.34 12.92
C THR A 189 10.64 0.95 14.40
N GLY A 190 11.81 0.70 15.02
CA GLY A 190 11.89 0.42 16.45
C GLY A 190 11.48 1.58 17.34
N GLN A 191 11.97 2.78 17.06
CA GLN A 191 11.53 3.98 17.80
C GLN A 191 10.03 4.21 17.65
N ARG A 192 9.47 3.96 16.46
CA ARG A 192 8.03 4.06 16.22
C ARG A 192 7.26 3.04 17.04
N PHE A 193 7.76 1.81 17.14
CA PHE A 193 7.19 0.75 17.97
C PHE A 193 7.08 1.19 19.43
N GLU A 194 8.19 1.66 20.01
CA GLU A 194 8.26 2.12 21.40
C GLU A 194 7.32 3.31 21.66
N ASN A 195 7.27 4.27 20.74
CA ASN A 195 6.38 5.43 20.85
C ASN A 195 4.91 5.04 20.82
N ILE A 196 4.52 4.11 19.93
CA ILE A 196 3.13 3.63 19.83
C ILE A 196 2.77 2.84 21.09
N VAL A 197 3.65 1.97 21.59
CA VAL A 197 3.45 1.26 22.86
C VAL A 197 3.32 2.23 24.03
N GLY A 198 4.16 3.27 24.11
CA GLY A 198 4.09 4.27 25.17
C GLY A 198 2.81 5.11 25.12
N THR A 199 2.36 5.47 23.92
CA THR A 199 1.17 6.31 23.71
C THR A 199 -0.13 5.53 23.89
N TYR A 200 -0.16 4.28 23.40
CA TYR A 200 -1.38 3.51 23.22
C TYR A 200 -1.43 2.23 24.05
N GLY A 201 -0.33 1.80 24.69
CA GLY A 201 -0.22 0.53 25.41
C GLY A 201 -1.20 0.33 26.58
N GLY A 202 -1.79 1.41 27.10
CA GLY A 202 -2.90 1.33 28.06
C GLY A 202 -4.27 1.00 27.44
N LYS A 203 -4.51 1.37 26.17
CA LYS A 203 -5.78 1.18 25.45
C LYS A 203 -5.76 0.03 24.44
N THR A 204 -4.57 -0.40 24.01
CA THR A 204 -4.35 -1.29 22.85
C THR A 204 -3.71 -2.63 23.23
N GLY A 205 -3.89 -3.00 24.50
CA GLY A 205 -3.86 -4.38 24.94
C GLY A 205 -2.49 -5.05 25.03
N LEU A 206 -2.54 -6.26 25.57
CA LEU A 206 -1.40 -7.16 25.74
C LEU A 206 -0.71 -7.47 24.40
N ALA A 207 -1.43 -7.39 23.28
CA ALA A 207 -0.92 -7.66 21.93
C ALA A 207 0.20 -6.67 21.54
N LEU A 208 -0.01 -5.36 21.70
CA LEU A 208 1.02 -4.38 21.36
C LEU A 208 2.27 -4.51 22.26
N LYS A 209 2.07 -4.82 23.54
CA LYS A 209 3.17 -5.12 24.48
C LYS A 209 3.93 -6.38 24.07
N SER A 210 3.21 -7.45 23.74
CA SER A 210 3.73 -8.72 23.23
C SER A 210 4.58 -8.50 21.96
N ALA A 211 4.08 -7.70 21.03
CA ALA A 211 4.79 -7.35 19.79
C ALA A 211 6.08 -6.55 20.08
N SER A 212 6.02 -5.61 21.01
CA SER A 212 7.18 -4.79 21.42
C SER A 212 8.30 -5.60 22.07
N GLN A 213 7.96 -6.71 22.74
CA GLN A 213 8.93 -7.61 23.37
C GLN A 213 9.64 -8.49 22.34
N LYS A 214 8.96 -8.83 21.24
CA LYS A 214 9.51 -9.63 20.13
C LYS A 214 10.35 -8.80 19.17
N TRP A 215 10.00 -7.52 19.00
CA TRP A 215 10.66 -6.62 18.07
C TRP A 215 12.20 -6.56 18.22
N PRO A 216 12.79 -6.45 19.43
CA PRO A 216 14.24 -6.43 19.58
C PRO A 216 14.95 -7.66 18.98
N VAL A 217 14.33 -8.83 19.07
CA VAL A 217 14.87 -10.09 18.53
C VAL A 217 14.84 -10.08 17.00
N LEU A 218 13.70 -9.68 16.41
CA LEU A 218 13.58 -9.52 14.95
C LEU A 218 14.57 -8.46 14.44
N ARG A 219 14.65 -7.32 15.13
CA ARG A 219 15.55 -6.21 14.81
C ARG A 219 17.00 -6.67 14.80
N GLU A 220 17.42 -7.43 15.82
CA GLU A 220 18.78 -7.98 15.89
C GLU A 220 19.07 -8.95 14.74
N ALA A 221 18.11 -9.84 14.43
CA ALA A 221 18.24 -10.76 13.32
C ALA A 221 18.38 -10.02 11.98
N ILE A 222 17.69 -8.90 11.77
CA ILE A 222 17.81 -8.12 10.52
C ILE A 222 19.08 -7.25 10.52
N SER A 223 19.47 -6.67 11.67
CA SER A 223 20.57 -5.70 11.77
C SER A 223 21.96 -6.33 11.72
N LYS A 224 22.07 -7.62 12.03
CA LYS A 224 23.32 -8.39 11.93
C LYS A 224 23.20 -9.38 10.76
N PRO A 225 23.41 -8.93 9.52
CA PRO A 225 23.59 -9.84 8.39
C PRO A 225 24.94 -10.56 8.54
N SER A 226 25.06 -11.42 9.53
CA SER A 226 26.00 -12.55 9.46
C SER A 226 25.35 -13.59 8.55
N ASP A 227 26.14 -14.48 7.95
CA ASP A 227 25.71 -15.52 6.98
C ASP A 227 24.52 -16.41 7.42
N LYS A 228 24.03 -16.25 8.65
CA LYS A 228 23.00 -17.05 9.28
C LYS A 228 22.08 -16.23 10.18
N SER A 229 21.60 -15.05 9.77
CA SER A 229 20.30 -14.62 10.31
C SER A 229 19.31 -15.70 9.93
N PRO A 230 18.89 -16.58 10.86
CA PRO A 230 18.19 -17.79 10.45
C PRO A 230 16.87 -17.28 9.89
N ILE A 231 16.63 -17.51 8.62
CA ILE A 231 15.36 -17.22 7.96
C ILE A 231 14.19 -17.72 8.83
N PHE A 232 14.42 -18.79 9.60
CA PHE A 232 13.54 -19.27 10.67
C PHE A 232 13.23 -18.25 11.77
N ILE A 233 14.22 -17.55 12.35
CA ILE A 233 14.00 -16.51 13.38
C ILE A 233 13.18 -15.37 12.78
N ILE A 234 13.57 -14.89 11.59
CA ILE A 234 12.85 -13.81 10.90
C ILE A 234 11.42 -14.23 10.65
N SER A 235 11.20 -15.39 10.01
CA SER A 235 9.87 -15.93 9.72
C SER A 235 9.01 -16.09 10.97
N ARG A 236 9.57 -16.62 12.07
CA ARG A 236 8.84 -16.83 13.32
C ARG A 236 8.41 -15.52 13.97
N PHE A 237 9.36 -14.61 14.22
CA PHE A 237 9.07 -13.38 14.95
C PHE A 237 8.31 -12.37 14.10
N HIS A 238 8.55 -12.34 12.78
CA HIS A 238 7.71 -11.59 11.84
C HIS A 238 6.25 -12.02 11.94
N GLY A 239 5.97 -13.33 11.81
CA GLY A 239 4.60 -13.84 11.91
C GLY A 239 3.93 -13.48 13.24
N GLN A 240 4.63 -13.68 14.36
CA GLN A 240 4.08 -13.36 15.68
C GLN A 240 3.82 -11.87 15.89
N ILE A 241 4.73 -10.98 15.46
CA ILE A 241 4.54 -9.54 15.59
C ILE A 241 3.38 -9.10 14.70
N THR A 242 3.27 -9.65 13.49
CA THR A 242 2.20 -9.31 12.56
C THR A 242 0.83 -9.76 13.08
N GLU A 243 0.73 -10.93 13.72
CA GLU A 243 -0.48 -11.41 14.41
C GLU A 243 -0.86 -10.52 15.60
N ASP A 244 0.12 -10.12 16.42
CA ASP A 244 -0.12 -9.20 17.53
C ASP A 244 -0.61 -7.82 17.02
N LEU A 245 -0.06 -7.32 15.91
CA LEU A 245 -0.47 -6.05 15.31
C LEU A 245 -1.87 -6.14 14.70
N ASP A 246 -2.20 -7.25 14.04
CA ASP A 246 -3.55 -7.50 13.52
C ASP A 246 -4.57 -7.54 14.66
N THR A 247 -4.23 -8.22 15.77
CA THR A 247 -5.06 -8.25 16.99
C THR A 247 -5.23 -6.85 17.58
N ALA A 248 -4.14 -6.09 17.74
CA ALA A 248 -4.20 -4.73 18.25
C ALA A 248 -5.04 -3.80 17.35
N LEU A 249 -5.00 -3.99 16.03
CA LEU A 249 -5.83 -3.27 15.05
C LEU A 249 -7.32 -3.61 15.18
N GLU A 250 -7.67 -4.86 15.45
CA GLU A 250 -9.05 -5.30 15.68
C GLU A 250 -9.62 -4.77 17.00
N GLU A 251 -8.78 -4.62 18.02
CA GLU A 251 -9.15 -4.06 19.32
C GLU A 251 -9.35 -2.53 19.30
N GLN A 252 -9.00 -1.84 18.21
CA GLN A 252 -9.19 -0.39 18.14
C GLN A 252 -10.66 0.00 17.90
N PRO A 253 -11.23 0.90 18.72
CA PRO A 253 -12.52 1.49 18.41
C PRO A 253 -12.44 2.24 17.08
N LEU A 254 -13.51 2.16 16.29
CA LEU A 254 -13.60 2.73 14.94
C LEU A 254 -13.66 4.27 14.90
N TYR A 255 -13.42 4.96 16.02
CA TYR A 255 -13.67 6.39 16.20
C TYR A 255 -12.49 7.11 16.87
#